data_AF-A0A919F397-F1
#
_entry.id   AF-A0A919F397-F1
#
_cell.length_a   1.000
_cell.length_b   1.000
_cell.length_c   1.000
_cell.angle_alpha   90.00
_cell.angle_beta   90.00
_cell.angle_gamma   90.00
#
_symmetry.space_group_name_H-M   'P 1'
#
loop_
_entity.id
_entity.type
_entity.pdbx_description
1 polymer ?
#
loop_
_entity_poly.entity_id
_entity_poly.type
_entity_poly.pdbx_seq_one_letter_code
_entity_poly.pdbx_strand_id
1 'polypeptide(L)'
;MAWAYGLLDSSQRSVLRQLVRLPEEFSIRDVLESAADGDTPSSGTIDILSDLVDFSLLQVRRNRQYAYRISGMMSEYVGAVSA
;
A
#
# COMPACT_ATOMS: atom_id res chain seq x y z
N MET A 1 -8.98 8.56 -10.21
CA MET A 1 -8.35 7.40 -9.52
C MET A 1 -8.40 6.11 -10.32
N ALA A 2 -9.51 5.78 -10.97
CA ALA A 2 -9.61 4.58 -11.82
C ALA A 2 -8.48 4.39 -12.84
N TRP A 3 -8.01 5.49 -13.46
CA TRP A 3 -6.88 5.44 -14.40
C TRP A 3 -5.55 5.05 -13.73
N ALA A 4 -5.15 5.72 -12.65
CA ALA A 4 -3.93 5.41 -11.91
C ALA A 4 -3.96 3.98 -11.33
N TYR A 5 -5.11 3.57 -10.77
CA TYR A 5 -5.32 2.20 -10.30
C TYR A 5 -5.28 1.17 -11.44
N GLY A 6 -5.78 1.53 -12.62
CA GLY A 6 -5.76 0.71 -13.84
C GLY A 6 -4.36 0.50 -14.42
N LEU A 7 -3.40 1.38 -14.13
CA LEU A 7 -2.00 1.22 -14.53
C LEU A 7 -1.22 0.24 -13.65
N LEU A 8 -1.71 -0.01 -12.44
CA LEU A 8 -1.10 -0.97 -11.52
C LEU A 8 -1.32 -2.40 -12.02
N ASP A 9 -0.31 -3.26 -11.84
CA ASP A 9 -0.45 -4.69 -12.06
C ASP A 9 -1.27 -5.37 -10.94
N SER A 10 -1.57 -6.66 -11.12
CA SER A 10 -2.36 -7.44 -10.16
C SER A 10 -1.74 -7.51 -8.77
N SER A 11 -0.41 -7.58 -8.68
CA SER A 11 0.32 -7.69 -7.42
C SER A 11 0.29 -6.36 -6.67
N GLN A 12 0.57 -5.26 -7.37
CA GLN A 12 0.49 -3.89 -6.86
C GLN A 12 -0.92 -3.57 -6.36
N ARG A 13 -1.97 -3.94 -7.12
CA ARG A 13 -3.37 -3.79 -6.67
C ARG A 13 -3.69 -4.63 -5.46
N SER A 14 -3.13 -5.84 -5.36
CA SER A 14 -3.35 -6.71 -4.19
C SER A 14 -2.74 -6.11 -2.94
N VAL A 15 -1.47 -5.70 -3.00
CA VAL A 15 -0.78 -5.01 -1.90
C VAL A 15 -1.54 -3.75 -1.50
N LEU A 16 -1.93 -2.92 -2.46
CA LEU A 16 -2.62 -1.66 -2.17
C LEU A 16 -3.98 -1.89 -1.46
N ARG A 17 -4.69 -2.99 -1.77
CA ARG A 17 -5.90 -3.40 -1.02
C ARG A 17 -5.60 -3.85 0.40
N GLN A 18 -4.49 -4.54 0.62
CA GLN A 18 -4.04 -4.91 1.97
C GLN A 18 -3.67 -3.66 2.78
N LEU A 19 -2.95 -2.71 2.18
CA LEU A 19 -2.53 -1.48 2.86
C LEU A 19 -3.72 -0.62 3.32
N VAL A 20 -4.84 -0.61 2.61
CA VAL A 20 -6.06 0.12 3.03
C VAL A 20 -6.67 -0.44 4.33
N ARG A 21 -6.33 -1.68 4.70
CA ARG A 21 -6.77 -2.28 5.97
C ARG A 21 -5.89 -1.92 7.15
N LEU A 22 -4.69 -1.38 6.88
CA LEU A 22 -3.78 -0.90 7.91
C LEU A 22 -4.25 0.45 8.47
N PRO A 23 -3.74 0.87 9.64
CA PRO A 23 -3.97 2.22 10.15
C PRO A 23 -3.55 3.29 9.13
N GLU A 24 -4.11 4.50 9.27
CA GLU A 24 -3.86 5.62 8.36
C GLU A 24 -2.37 5.91 8.13
N GLU A 25 -1.55 5.72 9.16
CA GLU A 25 -0.09 5.68 9.06
C GLU A 25 0.40 4.30 9.48
N PHE A 26 1.23 3.66 8.66
CA PHE A 26 1.79 2.33 8.90
C PHE A 26 3.29 2.30 8.59
N SER A 27 4.00 1.36 9.21
CA SER A 27 5.41 1.08 8.96
C SER A 27 5.58 -0.13 8.06
N ILE A 28 6.79 -0.34 7.51
CA ILE A 28 7.12 -1.58 6.79
C ILE A 28 6.85 -2.81 7.69
N ARG A 29 7.09 -2.69 8.99
CA ARG A 29 6.86 -3.79 9.93
C ARG A 29 5.38 -4.18 9.96
N ASP A 30 4.48 -3.22 9.99
CA ASP A 30 3.03 -3.47 9.99
C ASP A 30 2.59 -4.17 8.69
N VAL A 31 3.21 -3.83 7.55
CA VAL A 31 2.96 -4.50 6.26
C VAL A 31 3.42 -5.95 6.30
N LEU A 32 4.62 -6.22 6.83
CA LEU A 32 5.17 -7.56 6.93
C LEU A 32 4.39 -8.44 7.92
N GLU A 33 3.95 -7.88 9.04
CA GLU A 33 3.12 -8.58 10.03
C GLU A 33 1.73 -8.89 9.46
N SER A 34 1.11 -7.96 8.72
CA SER A 34 -0.19 -8.20 8.06
C SER A 34 -0.11 -9.26 6.96
N ALA A 35 1.01 -9.37 6.26
CA ALA A 35 1.22 -10.40 5.24
C ALA A 35 1.43 -11.79 5.85
N ALA A 36 2.06 -11.87 7.03
CA ALA A 36 2.28 -13.14 7.73
C ALA A 36 0.97 -13.84 8.14
N ASP A 37 -0.14 -13.11 8.29
CA ASP A 37 -1.44 -13.63 8.75
C ASP A 37 -2.28 -14.34 7.67
N GLY A 38 -1.75 -14.54 6.45
CA GLY A 38 -2.42 -15.37 5.44
C GLY A 38 -2.08 -15.09 3.99
N ASP A 39 -1.33 -14.04 3.70
CA ASP A 39 -0.93 -13.66 2.35
C ASP A 39 0.59 -13.53 2.33
N THR A 40 1.29 -14.66 2.14
CA THR A 40 2.76 -14.78 2.19
C THR A 40 3.44 -13.51 1.69
N PRO A 41 4.19 -12.77 2.53
CA PRO A 41 4.90 -11.58 2.09
C PRO A 41 5.91 -12.02 1.05
N SER A 42 5.53 -11.91 -0.22
CA SER A 42 6.44 -12.18 -1.31
C SER A 42 7.62 -11.24 -1.18
N SER A 43 8.83 -11.75 -1.43
CA SER A 43 10.08 -10.98 -1.36
C SER A 43 10.04 -9.65 -2.13
N GLY A 44 9.07 -9.43 -3.01
CA GLY A 44 8.83 -8.18 -3.75
C GLY A 44 7.87 -7.19 -3.10
N THR A 45 7.41 -7.38 -1.86
CA THR A 45 6.50 -6.42 -1.20
C THR A 45 7.17 -5.06 -0.98
N ILE A 46 8.47 -5.06 -0.66
CA ILE A 46 9.26 -3.84 -0.51
C ILE A 46 9.46 -3.14 -1.87
N ASP A 47 9.66 -3.92 -2.93
CA ASP A 47 9.78 -3.38 -4.30
C ASP A 47 8.46 -2.75 -4.74
N ILE A 48 7.33 -3.42 -4.51
CA ILE A 48 5.99 -2.89 -4.77
C ILE A 48 5.72 -1.62 -3.95
N LEU A 49 6.11 -1.58 -2.67
CA LEU A 49 5.99 -0.35 -1.88
C LEU A 49 6.81 0.80 -2.48
N SER A 50 8.00 0.51 -3.00
CA SER A 50 8.85 1.50 -3.66
C SER A 50 8.18 2.01 -4.95
N ASP A 51 7.67 1.12 -5.80
CA ASP A 51 6.90 1.48 -7.00
C ASP A 51 5.70 2.36 -6.67
N LEU A 52 4.95 2.01 -5.61
CA LEU A 52 3.77 2.78 -5.19
C LEU A 52 4.12 4.18 -4.64
N VAL A 53 5.30 4.33 -4.05
CA VAL A 53 5.86 5.65 -3.67
C VAL A 53 6.22 6.43 -4.93
N ASP A 54 6.85 5.80 -5.92
CA ASP A 54 7.22 6.44 -7.18
C ASP A 54 5.98 6.88 -7.98
N PHE A 55 4.88 6.10 -7.93
CA PHE A 55 3.58 6.49 -8.48
C PHE A 55 2.84 7.57 -7.66
N SER A 56 3.44 8.08 -6.59
CA SER A 56 2.83 9.06 -5.67
C SER A 56 1.51 8.58 -5.05
N LEU A 57 1.32 7.26 -4.95
CA LEU A 57 0.16 6.64 -4.31
C LEU A 57 0.37 6.48 -2.80
N LEU A 58 1.63 6.36 -2.40
CA LEU A 58 2.08 6.38 -1.02
C LEU A 58 2.89 7.64 -0.72
N GLN A 59 2.66 8.20 0.46
CA GLN A 59 3.49 9.25 1.05
C GLN A 59 4.40 8.63 2.10
N VAL A 60 5.69 8.96 2.04
CA VAL A 60 6.68 8.53 3.03
C VAL A 60 7.04 9.71 3.92
N ARG A 61 6.82 9.57 5.23
CA ARG A 61 7.31 10.50 6.23
C ARG A 61 8.57 9.92 6.87
N ARG A 62 9.69 10.62 6.68
CA ARG A 62 11.00 10.24 7.22
C ARG A 62 11.31 11.10 8.44
N ASN A 63 10.75 10.74 9.60
CA ASN A 63 11.10 11.35 10.88
C ASN A 63 12.05 10.40 11.64
N ARG A 64 11.80 10.11 12.93
CA ARG A 64 12.57 9.12 13.71
C ARG A 64 12.36 7.68 13.24
N GLN A 65 11.23 7.42 12.57
CA GLN A 65 10.88 6.15 11.96
C GLN A 65 10.24 6.42 10.59
N TYR A 66 10.35 5.46 9.67
CA TYR A 66 9.67 5.52 8.38
C TYR A 66 8.19 5.21 8.59
N ALA A 67 7.34 6.18 8.30
CA ALA A 67 5.90 6.02 8.25
C ALA A 67 5.40 6.19 6.81
N TYR A 68 4.49 5.33 6.40
CA TYR A 68 3.85 5.31 5.10
C TYR A 68 2.38 5.63 5.28
N ARG A 69 1.82 6.36 4.32
CA ARG A 69 0.39 6.68 4.28
C ARG A 69 -0.11 6.61 2.85
N ILE A 70 -1.26 6.00 2.63
CA ILE A 70 -1.92 6.03 1.32
C ILE A 70 -2.51 7.42 1.11
N SER A 71 -2.35 7.97 -0.10
CA SER A 71 -3.06 9.19 -0.50
C SER A 71 -4.57 9.05 -0.23
N GLY A 72 -5.18 10.02 0.46
CA GLY A 72 -6.57 9.93 0.91
C GLY A 72 -7.55 9.57 -0.22
N MET A 73 -7.41 10.21 -1.38
CA MET A 73 -8.22 9.90 -2.56
C MET A 73 -8.04 8.47 -3.09
N MET A 74 -6.83 7.90 -2.98
CA MET A 74 -6.57 6.51 -3.40
C MET A 74 -7.12 5.53 -2.36
N SER A 75 -6.98 5.82 -1.07
CA SER A 75 -7.58 5.02 0.01
C SER A 75 -9.10 4.93 -0.11
N GLU A 76 -9.77 6.07 -0.32
CA GLU A 76 -11.22 6.13 -0.54
C GLU A 76 -11.64 5.34 -1.79
N TYR A 77 -10.93 5.52 -2.90
CA TYR A 77 -11.24 4.81 -4.15
C TYR A 77 -11.10 3.29 -3.99
N VAL A 78 -10.04 2.83 -3.34
CA VAL A 78 -9.77 1.39 -3.17
C VAL A 78 -10.72 0.78 -2.17
N GLY A 79 -11.07 1.50 -1.10
CA GLY A 79 -12.13 1.11 -0.17
C GLY A 79 -13.47 0.94 -0.89
N ALA A 80 -13.83 1.86 -1.80
CA ALA A 80 -15.06 1.78 -2.58
C ALA A 80 -15.09 0.65 -3.61
N VAL A 81 -13.94 0.28 -4.19
CA VAL A 81 -13.82 -0.80 -5.20
C VAL A 81 -13.62 -2.18 -4.58
N SER A 82 -13.19 -2.24 -3.32
CA SER A 82 -12.96 -3.50 -2.58
C SER A 82 -14.12 -3.89 -1.67
N ALA A 83 -15.14 -3.04 -1.55
CA ALA A 83 -16.42 -3.32 -0.89
C ALA A 83 -17.35 -4.11 -1.81
#